data_AF-T2S7S9-F1
#
_entry.id   AF-T2S7S9-F1
#
_cell.length_a   1.000
_cell.length_b   1.000
_cell.length_c   1.000
_cell.angle_alpha   90.00
_cell.angle_beta   90.00
_cell.angle_gamma   90.00
#
_symmetry.space_group_name_H-M   'P 1'
#
loop_
_entity.id
_entity.type
_entity.pdbx_description
1 polymer ?
#
loop_
_entity_poly.entity_id
_entity_poly.type
_entity_poly.pdbx_seq_one_letter_code
_entity_poly.pdbx_strand_id
1 'polypeptide(L)'
;MQHLYAPWREHYLKEKIKNCVFCEISQNPTKDLENRVLYRNSDLFIVMNAYPYNPGHLLIIPHAHQASVELLEINTWLNMNALVPKVLKALYAYGAQGINVGLNLHRNAGAGIPEHLHMHLVPRFLGDSNFMSVVAQTRVCGIDLNETYLALKNLLEKELG
;
A
#
# COMPACT_ATOMS: atom_id res chain seq x y z
N MET A 1 15.60 -27.36 -19.69
CA MET A 1 14.58 -26.51 -19.05
C MET A 1 15.33 -25.56 -18.13
N GLN A 2 15.23 -24.24 -18.32
CA GLN A 2 15.88 -23.28 -17.41
C GLN A 2 14.97 -23.09 -16.19
N HIS A 3 15.51 -23.36 -15.00
CA HIS A 3 14.83 -23.11 -13.73
C HIS A 3 15.28 -21.75 -13.18
N LEU A 4 14.36 -20.81 -13.05
CA LEU A 4 14.56 -19.56 -12.34
C LEU A 4 14.17 -19.76 -10.88
N TYR A 5 15.17 -19.87 -10.01
CA TYR A 5 14.97 -19.96 -8.57
C TYR A 5 14.81 -18.54 -8.00
N ALA A 6 13.74 -18.31 -7.25
CA ALA A 6 13.51 -17.07 -6.50
C ALA A 6 13.62 -17.33 -4.99
N PRO A 7 14.82 -17.69 -4.47
CA PRO A 7 15.00 -18.17 -3.09
C PRO A 7 14.59 -17.13 -2.03
N TRP A 8 14.63 -15.83 -2.35
CA TRP A 8 14.09 -14.80 -1.45
C TRP A 8 12.59 -14.97 -1.17
N ARG A 9 11.82 -15.64 -2.04
CA ARG A 9 10.39 -15.96 -1.82
C ARG A 9 10.18 -17.08 -0.80
N GLU A 10 11.21 -17.86 -0.48
CA GLU A 10 11.12 -19.00 0.43
C GLU A 10 10.70 -18.57 1.85
N HIS A 11 11.22 -17.45 2.34
CA HIS A 11 10.85 -16.89 3.65
C HIS A 11 9.33 -16.64 3.73
N TYR A 12 8.76 -16.07 2.67
CA TYR A 12 7.34 -15.73 2.58
C TYR A 12 6.42 -16.93 2.33
N LEU A 13 6.92 -18.01 1.71
CA LEU A 13 6.17 -19.26 1.52
C LEU A 13 6.09 -20.09 2.81
N LYS A 14 7.08 -19.92 3.70
CA LYS A 14 7.15 -20.63 4.98
C LYS A 14 6.36 -19.94 6.10
N GLU A 15 6.22 -18.61 6.05
CA GLU A 15 5.43 -17.87 7.02
C GLU A 15 3.93 -18.10 6.80
N LYS A 16 3.35 -19.01 7.59
CA LYS A 16 1.91 -18.96 7.86
C LYS A 16 1.64 -17.71 8.67
N ILE A 17 1.21 -16.64 7.99
CA ILE A 17 0.65 -15.44 8.61
C ILE A 17 -0.58 -15.89 9.42
N LYS A 18 -0.38 -16.20 10.70
CA LYS A 18 -1.47 -16.58 11.63
C LYS A 18 -2.27 -15.36 12.06
N ASN A 19 -1.67 -14.17 11.99
CA ASN A 19 -2.19 -12.91 12.50
C ASN A 19 -2.21 -11.86 11.39
N CYS A 20 -3.18 -10.94 11.40
CA CYS A 20 -3.25 -9.87 10.40
C CYS A 20 -2.01 -8.96 10.46
N VAL A 21 -1.26 -8.85 9.36
CA VAL A 21 -0.07 -7.99 9.24
C VAL A 21 -0.39 -6.51 9.49
N PHE A 22 -1.58 -6.05 9.13
CA PHE A 22 -1.99 -4.68 9.41
C PHE A 22 -2.25 -4.44 10.89
N CYS A 23 -2.76 -5.42 11.64
CA CYS A 23 -2.83 -5.34 13.10
C CYS A 23 -1.44 -5.31 13.73
N GLU A 24 -0.50 -6.10 13.21
CA GLU A 24 0.88 -6.09 13.68
C GLU A 24 1.54 -4.72 13.46
N ILE A 25 1.42 -4.14 12.25
CA ILE A 25 1.88 -2.79 11.96
C ILE A 25 1.17 -1.77 12.87
N SER A 26 -0.15 -1.93 13.05
CA SER A 26 -0.97 -1.05 13.87
C SER A 26 -0.48 -0.99 15.32
N GLN A 27 -0.16 -2.15 15.91
CA GLN A 27 0.23 -2.30 17.32
C GLN A 27 1.71 -1.97 17.61
N ASN A 28 2.55 -1.83 16.57
CA ASN A 28 4.00 -1.64 16.73
C ASN A 28 4.49 -0.32 16.06
N PRO A 29 4.08 0.86 16.56
CA PRO A 29 4.46 2.15 15.96
C PRO A 29 5.97 2.40 15.99
N THR A 30 6.71 1.77 16.90
CA THR A 30 8.18 1.85 16.96
C THR A 30 8.87 1.25 15.74
N LYS A 31 8.15 0.43 14.94
CA LYS A 31 8.62 -0.21 13.72
C LYS A 31 8.14 0.49 12.44
N ASP A 32 7.63 1.72 12.53
CA ASP A 32 7.06 2.43 11.38
C ASP A 32 8.07 2.59 10.23
N LEU A 33 9.34 2.85 10.53
CA LEU A 33 10.38 2.93 9.51
C LEU A 33 10.61 1.60 8.79
N GLU A 34 10.71 0.50 9.54
CA GLU A 34 10.90 -0.86 9.01
C GLU A 34 9.70 -1.28 8.14
N ASN A 35 8.49 -0.94 8.59
CA ASN A 35 7.24 -1.26 7.91
C ASN A 35 6.88 -0.26 6.79
N ARG A 36 7.70 0.77 6.57
CA ARG A 36 7.45 1.84 5.58
C ARG A 36 6.12 2.56 5.79
N VAL A 37 5.79 2.84 7.05
CA VAL A 37 4.63 3.64 7.46
C VAL A 37 4.96 5.12 7.27
N LEU A 38 4.17 5.79 6.43
CA LEU A 38 4.37 7.18 6.05
C LEU A 38 3.62 8.15 6.96
N TYR A 39 2.49 7.73 7.52
CA TYR A 39 1.67 8.56 8.39
C TYR A 39 0.86 7.68 9.34
N ARG A 40 0.58 8.18 10.54
CA ARG A 40 -0.22 7.52 11.56
C ARG A 40 -0.94 8.56 12.40
N ASN A 41 -2.19 8.27 12.78
CA ASN A 41 -2.91 9.01 13.80
C ASN A 41 -3.62 8.04 14.75
N SER A 42 -4.66 8.49 15.46
CA SER A 42 -5.41 7.65 16.41
C SER A 42 -6.29 6.59 15.74
N ASP A 43 -6.65 6.77 14.48
CA ASP A 43 -7.72 6.01 13.82
C ASP A 43 -7.21 5.14 12.67
N LEU A 44 -6.10 5.55 12.05
CA LEU A 44 -5.59 4.96 10.82
C LEU A 44 -4.08 5.19 10.66
N PHE A 45 -3.54 4.55 9.63
CA PHE A 45 -2.18 4.78 9.15
C PHE A 45 -2.11 4.67 7.62
N ILE A 46 -1.05 5.24 7.05
CA ILE A 46 -0.71 5.16 5.63
C ILE A 46 0.61 4.40 5.51
N VAL A 47 0.64 3.37 4.69
CA VAL A 47 1.80 2.51 4.50
C VAL A 47 2.08 2.27 3.02
N MET A 48 3.36 2.13 2.66
CA MET A 48 3.70 1.66 1.31
C MET A 48 3.34 0.18 1.16
N ASN A 49 2.74 -0.18 0.03
CA ASN A 49 2.55 -1.58 -0.27
C ASN A 49 3.91 -2.26 -0.49
N ALA A 50 4.16 -3.36 0.23
CA ALA A 50 5.38 -4.15 0.09
C ALA A 50 5.54 -4.76 -1.32
N TYR A 51 4.42 -4.97 -2.02
CA TYR A 51 4.35 -5.48 -3.39
C TYR A 51 3.63 -4.46 -4.29
N PRO A 52 4.28 -3.34 -4.61
CA PRO A 52 3.64 -2.24 -5.30
C PRO A 52 3.33 -2.61 -6.76
N TYR A 53 2.19 -2.13 -7.30
CA TYR A 53 1.94 -2.23 -8.74
C TYR A 53 2.81 -1.24 -9.52
N ASN A 54 3.01 -0.06 -8.95
CA ASN A 54 3.90 1.00 -9.43
C ASN A 54 4.58 1.67 -8.22
N PRO A 55 5.75 2.31 -8.40
CA PRO A 55 6.41 3.07 -7.34
C PRO A 55 5.46 4.09 -6.71
N GLY A 56 5.39 4.10 -5.38
CA GLY A 56 4.45 4.94 -4.64
C GLY A 56 3.05 4.36 -4.48
N HIS A 57 2.85 3.06 -4.66
CA HIS A 57 1.60 2.39 -4.27
C HIS A 57 1.41 2.47 -2.75
N LEU A 58 0.42 3.25 -2.31
CA LEU A 58 0.10 3.46 -0.91
C LEU A 58 -1.21 2.78 -0.50
N LEU A 59 -1.29 2.43 0.78
CA LEU A 59 -2.49 1.91 1.43
C LEU A 59 -2.91 2.85 2.56
N ILE A 60 -4.18 3.23 2.64
CA ILE A 60 -4.79 3.85 3.82
C ILE A 60 -5.55 2.77 4.57
N ILE A 61 -5.22 2.57 5.86
CA ILE A 61 -5.66 1.42 6.63
C ILE A 61 -6.17 1.89 8.00
N PRO A 62 -7.41 1.57 8.40
CA PRO A 62 -7.89 1.84 9.74
C PRO A 62 -7.21 0.92 10.75
N HIS A 63 -7.02 1.39 12.00
CA HIS A 63 -6.55 0.52 13.07
C HIS A 63 -7.55 -0.58 13.42
N ALA A 64 -8.85 -0.33 13.18
CA ALA A 64 -9.91 -1.31 13.37
C ALA A 64 -9.77 -2.48 12.39
N HIS A 65 -9.76 -3.70 12.92
CA HIS A 65 -9.78 -4.93 12.13
C HIS A 65 -11.19 -5.22 11.66
N GLN A 66 -11.57 -4.65 10.51
CA GLN A 66 -12.86 -4.87 9.87
C GLN A 66 -12.64 -5.20 8.40
N ALA A 67 -13.34 -6.21 7.90
CA ALA A 67 -13.17 -6.71 6.53
C ALA A 67 -13.68 -5.74 5.46
N SER A 68 -14.60 -4.86 5.83
CA SER A 68 -15.35 -4.06 4.87
C SER A 68 -15.86 -2.75 5.48
N VAL A 69 -16.22 -1.82 4.59
CA VAL A 69 -16.67 -0.47 4.94
C VAL A 69 -18.01 -0.46 5.67
N GLU A 70 -18.91 -1.43 5.43
CA GLU A 70 -20.20 -1.52 6.13
C GLU A 70 -20.08 -1.85 7.62
N LEU A 71 -18.91 -2.34 8.05
CA LEU A 71 -18.62 -2.68 9.45
C LEU A 71 -17.84 -1.57 10.17
N LEU A 72 -17.39 -0.54 9.45
CA LEU A 72 -16.65 0.57 10.03
C LEU A 72 -17.58 1.58 10.70
N GLU A 73 -17.09 2.20 11.77
CA GLU A 73 -17.68 3.43 12.25
C GLU A 73 -17.62 4.51 11.17
N ILE A 74 -18.71 5.26 11.03
CA ILE A 74 -18.84 6.29 9.99
C ILE A 74 -17.71 7.33 10.07
N ASN A 75 -17.27 7.68 11.29
CA ASN A 75 -16.18 8.63 11.50
C ASN A 75 -14.84 8.09 10.97
N THR A 76 -14.55 6.80 11.17
CA THR A 76 -13.34 6.17 10.60
C THR A 76 -13.37 6.22 9.08
N TRP A 77 -14.52 5.91 8.46
CA TRP A 77 -14.68 6.00 7.01
C TRP A 77 -14.47 7.43 6.49
N LEU A 78 -15.05 8.42 7.15
CA LEU A 78 -14.86 9.83 6.80
C LEU A 78 -13.40 10.27 6.95
N ASN A 79 -12.72 9.85 8.03
CA ASN A 79 -11.31 10.16 8.27
C ASN A 79 -10.40 9.52 7.21
N MET A 80 -10.70 8.28 6.78
CA MET A 80 -9.99 7.65 5.66
C MET A 80 -10.13 8.47 4.37
N ASN A 81 -11.35 8.89 4.03
CA ASN A 81 -11.61 9.66 2.81
C ASN A 81 -11.03 11.08 2.87
N ALA A 82 -10.98 11.71 4.04
CA ALA A 82 -10.38 13.02 4.23
C ALA A 82 -8.87 13.05 3.90
N LEU A 83 -8.19 11.90 3.98
CA LEU A 83 -6.77 11.78 3.63
C LEU A 83 -6.52 11.60 2.15
N VAL A 84 -7.46 11.02 1.42
CA VAL A 84 -7.34 10.78 -0.03
C VAL A 84 -6.85 12.02 -0.78
N PRO A 85 -7.47 13.21 -0.70
CA PRO A 85 -6.99 14.37 -1.45
C PRO A 85 -5.58 14.80 -1.09
N LYS A 86 -5.14 14.63 0.17
CA LYS A 86 -3.78 14.94 0.62
C LYS A 86 -2.77 13.96 0.04
N VAL A 87 -3.10 12.66 0.06
CA VAL A 87 -2.26 11.61 -0.54
C VAL A 87 -2.17 11.78 -2.06
N LEU A 88 -3.27 12.14 -2.73
CA LEU A 88 -3.26 12.42 -4.17
C LEU A 88 -2.30 13.57 -4.51
N LYS A 89 -2.34 14.68 -3.75
CA LYS A 89 -1.40 15.79 -3.95
C LYS A 89 0.06 15.36 -3.79
N ALA A 90 0.37 14.59 -2.75
CA ALA A 90 1.71 14.05 -2.53
C ALA A 90 2.16 13.13 -3.69
N LEU A 91 1.26 12.28 -4.20
CA LEU A 91 1.56 11.39 -5.33
C LEU A 91 1.73 12.16 -6.65
N TYR A 92 0.97 13.23 -6.90
CA TYR A 92 1.19 14.10 -8.04
C TYR A 92 2.52 14.85 -7.94
N ALA A 93 2.86 15.36 -6.75
CA ALA A 93 4.16 15.99 -6.49
C ALA A 93 5.33 15.00 -6.63
N TYR A 94 5.10 13.71 -6.38
CA TYR A 94 6.05 12.63 -6.65
C TYR A 94 6.22 12.34 -8.15
N GLY A 95 5.31 12.81 -9.00
CA GLY A 95 5.39 12.70 -10.46
C GLY A 95 4.36 11.75 -11.09
N ALA A 96 3.37 11.27 -10.34
CA ALA A 96 2.26 10.51 -10.91
C ALA A 96 1.52 11.34 -11.98
N GLN A 97 1.08 10.71 -13.07
CA GLN A 97 0.31 11.36 -14.14
C GLN A 97 -1.18 10.98 -14.11
N GLY A 98 -1.52 9.98 -13.30
CA GLY A 98 -2.86 9.59 -12.94
C GLY A 98 -2.80 8.72 -11.68
N ILE A 99 -3.93 8.49 -11.03
CA ILE A 99 -3.97 7.68 -9.80
C ILE A 99 -5.24 6.84 -9.82
N ASN A 100 -5.10 5.52 -9.61
CA ASN A 100 -6.24 4.66 -9.31
C ASN A 100 -6.45 4.62 -7.80
N VAL A 101 -7.68 4.89 -7.36
CA VAL A 101 -8.10 4.78 -5.95
C VAL A 101 -9.17 3.72 -5.86
N GLY A 102 -9.05 2.78 -4.92
CA GLY A 102 -10.02 1.69 -4.83
C GLY A 102 -9.89 0.78 -3.62
N LEU A 103 -10.91 -0.05 -3.45
CA LEU A 103 -11.03 -1.06 -2.40
C LEU A 103 -11.38 -2.39 -3.05
N ASN A 104 -10.79 -3.46 -2.55
CA ASN A 104 -11.25 -4.82 -2.85
C ASN A 104 -11.93 -5.35 -1.59
N LEU A 105 -13.22 -5.67 -1.67
CA LEU A 105 -14.00 -6.18 -0.54
C LEU A 105 -14.08 -7.70 -0.59
N HIS A 106 -13.54 -8.35 0.44
CA HIS A 106 -13.41 -9.79 0.54
C HIS A 106 -12.52 -10.44 -0.52
N ARG A 107 -12.29 -11.75 -0.37
CA ARG A 107 -11.37 -12.54 -1.18
C ARG A 107 -11.71 -12.51 -2.68
N ASN A 108 -13.00 -12.58 -3.02
CA ASN A 108 -13.44 -12.70 -4.41
C ASN A 108 -13.31 -11.40 -5.21
N ALA A 109 -13.22 -10.24 -4.53
CA ALA A 109 -12.87 -8.97 -5.18
C ALA A 109 -11.35 -8.79 -5.33
N GLY A 110 -10.53 -9.76 -4.89
CA GLY A 110 -9.07 -9.67 -4.98
C GLY A 110 -8.40 -8.97 -3.79
N ALA A 111 -9.02 -8.94 -2.62
CA ALA A 111 -8.37 -8.43 -1.41
C ALA A 111 -7.20 -9.36 -1.01
N GLY A 112 -5.99 -8.80 -0.89
CA GLY A 112 -4.81 -9.56 -0.45
C GLY A 112 -4.89 -9.98 1.02
N ILE A 113 -5.54 -9.15 1.84
CA ILE A 113 -5.86 -9.40 3.25
C ILE A 113 -7.38 -9.19 3.41
N PRO A 114 -8.21 -10.23 3.19
CA PRO A 114 -9.66 -10.07 3.11
C PRO A 114 -10.36 -9.60 4.38
N GLU A 115 -9.76 -9.85 5.55
CA GLU A 115 -10.38 -9.58 6.86
C GLU A 115 -10.10 -8.15 7.38
N HIS A 116 -9.24 -7.38 6.69
CA HIS A 116 -8.86 -6.04 7.13
C HIS A 116 -8.83 -5.06 5.96
N LEU A 117 -9.76 -4.10 5.98
CA LEU A 117 -9.94 -3.08 4.96
C LEU A 117 -8.67 -2.27 4.70
N HIS A 118 -8.36 -2.03 3.43
CA HIS A 118 -7.23 -1.22 3.02
C HIS A 118 -7.54 -0.54 1.67
N MET A 119 -7.50 0.79 1.65
CA MET A 119 -7.73 1.57 0.45
C MET A 119 -6.45 1.74 -0.33
N HIS A 120 -6.45 1.31 -1.58
CA HIS A 120 -5.33 1.43 -2.49
C HIS A 120 -5.31 2.81 -3.13
N LEU A 121 -4.14 3.45 -3.18
CA LEU A 121 -3.83 4.57 -4.05
C LEU A 121 -2.62 4.20 -4.91
N VAL A 122 -2.87 3.94 -6.18
CA VAL A 122 -1.90 3.41 -7.14
C VAL A 122 -1.56 4.50 -8.15
N PRO A 123 -0.38 5.13 -8.05
CA PRO A 123 0.07 6.10 -9.05
C PRO A 123 0.29 5.42 -10.40
N ARG A 124 -0.04 6.14 -11.47
CA ARG A 124 0.03 5.71 -12.87
C ARG A 124 0.95 6.62 -13.63
N PHE A 125 1.73 6.01 -14.51
CA PHE A 125 2.69 6.69 -15.37
C PHE A 125 2.47 6.26 -16.81
N LEU A 126 2.77 7.14 -17.76
CA LEU A 126 2.66 6.81 -19.18
C LEU A 126 3.58 5.62 -19.51
N GLY A 127 3.01 4.54 -20.05
CA GLY A 127 3.76 3.34 -20.40
C GLY A 127 4.19 2.47 -19.21
N ASP A 128 3.57 2.64 -18.03
CA ASP A 128 3.88 1.85 -16.82
C ASP A 128 3.64 0.35 -16.98
N SER A 129 2.90 -0.06 -18.00
CA SER A 129 2.67 -1.45 -18.37
C SER A 129 3.16 -1.64 -19.81
N ASN A 130 4.11 -2.54 -19.98
CA ASN A 130 4.76 -2.82 -21.26
C ASN A 130 4.83 -4.34 -21.52
N PHE A 131 5.50 -4.74 -22.60
CA PHE A 131 5.59 -6.15 -23.00
C PHE A 131 6.20 -7.05 -21.91
N MET A 132 7.09 -6.55 -21.04
CA MET A 132 7.65 -7.33 -19.93
C MET A 132 6.55 -7.75 -18.95
N SER A 133 5.60 -6.85 -18.65
CA SER A 133 4.52 -7.15 -17.72
C SER A 133 3.45 -8.05 -18.33
N VAL A 134 3.11 -7.86 -19.61
CA VAL A 134 2.03 -8.61 -20.26
C VAL A 134 2.51 -9.98 -20.78
N VAL A 135 3.68 -10.04 -21.41
CA VAL A 135 4.19 -11.27 -22.05
C VAL A 135 5.07 -12.06 -21.09
N ALA A 136 6.01 -11.40 -20.41
CA ALA A 136 6.96 -12.06 -19.53
C ALA A 136 6.47 -12.16 -18.07
N GLN A 137 5.25 -11.70 -17.77
CA GLN A 137 4.66 -11.69 -16.42
C GLN A 137 5.60 -11.07 -15.36
N THR A 138 6.42 -10.10 -15.78
CA THR A 138 7.48 -9.50 -14.97
C THR A 138 7.29 -7.99 -14.90
N ARG A 139 7.25 -7.46 -13.66
CA ARG A 139 7.24 -6.02 -13.40
C ARG A 139 8.65 -5.54 -13.15
N VAL A 140 9.08 -4.51 -13.89
CA VAL A 140 10.36 -3.84 -13.69
C VAL A 140 10.11 -2.55 -12.92
N CYS A 141 10.55 -2.51 -11.66
CA CYS A 141 10.56 -1.29 -10.87
C CYS A 141 11.97 -0.72 -10.87
N GLY A 142 12.19 0.38 -11.60
CA GLY A 142 13.51 1.00 -11.77
C GLY A 142 13.92 1.96 -10.65
N ILE A 143 13.13 2.07 -9.58
CA ILE A 143 13.35 3.02 -8.47
C ILE A 143 13.52 2.22 -7.19
N ASP A 144 14.48 2.62 -6.37
CA ASP A 144 14.71 2.02 -5.06
C ASP A 144 13.53 2.28 -4.10
N LEU A 145 13.11 1.24 -3.38
CA LEU A 145 11.95 1.31 -2.49
C LEU A 145 12.19 2.25 -1.30
N ASN A 146 13.41 2.34 -0.79
CA ASN A 146 13.74 3.21 0.33
C ASN A 146 13.84 4.66 -0.12
N GLU A 147 14.38 4.93 -1.31
CA GLU A 147 14.34 6.26 -1.92
C GLU A 147 12.89 6.74 -2.15
N THR A 148 12.02 5.87 -2.68
CA THR A 148 10.59 6.17 -2.81
C THR A 148 9.97 6.47 -1.44
N TYR A 149 10.29 5.68 -0.41
CA TYR A 149 9.78 5.92 0.95
C TYR A 149 10.17 7.30 1.49
N LEU A 150 11.45 7.66 1.41
CA LEU A 150 11.95 8.94 1.90
C LEU A 150 11.32 10.12 1.15
N ALA A 151 11.21 10.03 -0.18
CA ALA A 151 10.58 11.06 -0.99
C ALA A 151 9.10 11.25 -0.61
N LEU A 152 8.34 10.17 -0.50
CA LEU A 152 6.92 10.23 -0.16
C LEU A 152 6.68 10.65 1.28
N LYS A 153 7.55 10.27 2.23
CA LYS A 153 7.47 10.72 3.62
C LYS A 153 7.53 12.24 3.69
N ASN A 154 8.53 12.84 3.05
CA ASN A 154 8.71 14.29 3.00
C ASN A 154 7.55 15.02 2.31
N LEU A 155 6.98 14.43 1.25
CA LEU A 155 5.85 15.02 0.53
C LEU A 155 4.56 14.94 1.33
N LEU A 156 4.32 13.83 2.02
CA LEU A 156 3.14 13.64 2.87
C LEU A 156 3.17 14.50 4.12
N GLU A 157 4.33 14.69 4.75
CA GLU A 157 4.49 15.62 5.89
C GLU A 157 4.00 17.03 5.52
N LYS A 158 4.35 17.53 4.33
CA LYS A 158 3.89 18.86 3.86
C LYS A 158 2.38 18.98 3.70
N GLU A 159 1.70 17.89 3.33
CA GLU A 159 0.25 17.88 3.11
C GLU A 159 -0.55 17.57 4.39
N LEU A 160 0.06 16.85 5.33
CA LEU A 160 -0.59 16.33 6.52
C LEU A 160 -0.35 17.16 7.78
N GLY A 161 0.69 18.01 7.80
CA GLY A 161 1.07 18.87 8.92
C GLY A 161 2.21 18.28 9.71
#